data_AF-A0A540V929-F1
#
_entry.id   AF-A0A540V929-F1
#
_cell.length_a   1.000
_cell.length_b   1.000
_cell.length_c   1.000
_cell.angle_alpha   90.00
_cell.angle_beta   90.00
_cell.angle_gamma   90.00
#
_symmetry.space_group_name_H-M   'P 1'
#
loop_
_entity.id
_entity.type
_entity.pdbx_description
1 polymer ?
#
loop_
_entity_poly.entity_id
_entity_poly.type
_entity_poly.pdbx_seq_one_letter_code
_entity_poly.pdbx_strand_id
1 'polypeptide(L)' 'MKDVCELTRPSRATIYGRMWHGEFPQPKRIGSRTVRWPLSAVRAWVHGLPAHRY' A
#
# COMPACT_ATOMS: atom_id res chain seq x y z
N MET A 1 6.35 -2.38 7.82
CA MET A 1 4.96 -1.89 7.63
C MET A 1 4.71 -0.51 8.23
N LYS A 2 5.55 0.01 9.13
CA LYS A 2 5.40 1.38 9.65
C LYS A 2 5.53 2.44 8.54
N ASP A 3 6.55 2.31 7.68
CA ASP A 3 6.84 3.26 6.59
C ASP A 3 5.66 3.50 5.64
N VAL A 4 4.94 2.44 5.25
CA VAL A 4 3.77 2.55 4.35
C VAL A 4 2.59 3.14 5.11
N CYS A 5 2.39 2.80 6.38
CA CYS A 5 1.29 3.36 7.17
C CYS A 5 1.46 4.87 7.37
N GLU A 6 2.70 5.33 7.59
CA GLU A 6 3.04 6.75 7.71
C GLU A 6 2.87 7.50 6.38
N LEU A 7 3.31 6.91 5.27
CA LEU A 7 3.24 7.56 3.96
C LEU A 7 1.80 7.64 3.42
N THR A 8 0.98 6.65 3.73
CA THR A 8 -0.27 6.43 2.99
C THR A 8 -1.46 7.16 3.62
N ARG A 9 -1.46 7.37 4.95
CA ARG A 9 -2.58 7.85 5.82
C ARG A 9 -3.71 6.87 6.20
N PRO A 10 -4.16 5.86 5.43
CA PRO A 10 -5.17 4.94 5.91
C PRO A 10 -4.54 3.85 6.80
N SER A 11 -5.35 3.34 7.72
CA SER A 11 -4.98 2.27 8.62
C SER A 11 -4.61 0.99 7.88
N ARG A 12 -3.78 0.14 8.53
CA ARG A 12 -3.37 -1.18 8.02
C ARG A 12 -4.53 -2.01 7.46
N ALA A 13 -5.69 -1.98 8.14
CA ALA A 13 -6.89 -2.69 7.71
C ALA A 13 -7.39 -2.25 6.34
N THR A 14 -7.36 -0.94 6.05
CA THR A 14 -7.74 -0.39 4.75
C THR A 14 -6.75 -0.79 3.66
N ILE A 15 -5.45 -0.82 3.99
CA ILE A 15 -4.40 -1.28 3.06
C ILE A 15 -4.61 -2.77 2.72
N TYR A 16 -4.84 -3.61 3.72
CA TYR A 16 -5.13 -5.04 3.52
C TYR A 16 -6.47 -5.26 2.79
N GLY A 17 -7.51 -4.47 3.09
CA GLY A 17 -8.79 -4.51 2.37
C GLY A 17 -8.64 -4.13 0.90
N ARG A 18 -7.81 -3.12 0.60
CA ARG A 18 -7.50 -2.73 -0.78
C ARG A 18 -6.54 -3.70 -1.48
N MET A 19 -5.66 -4.38 -0.75
CA MET A 19 -4.92 -5.53 -1.28
C MET A 19 -5.87 -6.64 -1.69
N TRP A 20 -6.88 -6.93 -0.87
CA TRP A 20 -7.90 -7.93 -1.19
C TRP A 20 -8.71 -7.54 -2.42
N HIS A 21 -9.04 -6.26 -2.55
CA HIS A 21 -9.72 -5.71 -3.74
C HIS A 21 -8.83 -5.63 -4.99
N GLY A 22 -7.53 -5.95 -4.90
CA GLY A 22 -6.59 -5.85 -6.03
C GLY A 22 -6.18 -4.42 -6.39
N GLU A 23 -6.62 -3.42 -5.64
CA GLU A 23 -6.25 -2.02 -5.84
C GLU A 23 -4.85 -1.71 -5.29
N PHE A 24 -4.35 -2.46 -4.31
CA PHE A 24 -3.06 -2.16 -3.68
C PHE A 24 -1.90 -2.96 -4.31
N PRO A 25 -0.71 -2.36 -4.50
CA PRO A 25 0.43 -3.05 -5.09
C PRO A 25 0.87 -4.27 -4.27
N GLN A 26 1.17 -5.36 -4.96
CA GLN A 26 1.61 -6.59 -4.32
C GLN A 26 2.95 -6.37 -3.59
N PRO A 27 3.08 -6.82 -2.33
CA PRO A 27 4.34 -6.75 -1.61
C PRO A 27 5.41 -7.61 -2.28
N LYS A 28 6.62 -7.06 -2.41
CA LYS A 28 7.79 -7.82 -2.83
C LYS A 28 8.46 -8.46 -1.62
N ARG A 29 8.62 -9.78 -1.65
CA ARG A 29 9.36 -10.52 -0.62
C ARG A 29 10.85 -10.24 -0.79
N ILE A 30 11.44 -9.52 0.16
CA ILE A 30 12.89 -9.24 0.22
C ILE A 30 13.59 -10.33 1.05
N GLY A 31 12.87 -11.01 1.94
CA GLY A 31 13.41 -12.10 2.74
C GLY A 31 12.32 -13.04 3.27
N SER A 32 12.74 -14.08 3.99
CA SER A 32 11.89 -15.19 4.42
C SER A 32 10.66 -14.75 5.23
N ARG A 33 10.77 -13.67 6.01
CA ARG A 33 9.67 -13.03 6.77
C ARG A 33 9.50 -11.54 6.47
N THR A 34 10.20 -11.03 5.45
CA THR A 34 10.25 -9.59 5.18
C THR A 34 9.67 -9.28 3.82
N VAL A 35 8.51 -8.65 3.84
CA VAL A 35 7.84 -8.08 2.67
C VAL A 35 8.02 -6.56 2.69
N ARG A 36 8.43 -6.01 1.55
CA ARG A 36 8.59 -4.58 1.32
C ARG A 36 7.82 -4.18 0.07
N TRP A 37 7.38 -2.94 0.04
CA TRP A 37 6.80 -2.35 -1.15
C TRP A 37 7.83 -1.45 -1.81
N PRO A 38 7.98 -1.50 -3.13
CA PRO A 38 8.72 -0.48 -3.84
C PRO A 38 8.02 0.86 -3.66
N LEU A 39 8.76 1.86 -3.20
CA LEU A 39 8.23 3.20 -2.92
C LEU A 39 7.57 3.81 -4.16
N SER A 40 8.09 3.51 -5.36
CA SER A 40 7.51 3.92 -6.63
C SER A 40 6.10 3.37 -6.84
N ALA A 41 5.84 2.11 -6.50
CA ALA A 41 4.52 1.49 -6.63
C ALA A 41 3.54 2.05 -5.60
N VAL A 42 3.98 2.25 -4.34
CA VAL A 42 3.15 2.89 -3.31
C VAL A 42 2.83 4.33 -3.72
N ARG A 43 3.80 5.07 -4.23
CA ARG A 43 3.60 6.46 -4.67
C ARG A 43 2.69 6.55 -5.88
N ALA A 44 2.89 5.70 -6.89
CA ALA A 44 2.01 5.61 -8.05
C ALA A 44 0.58 5.26 -7.64
N TRP A 45 0.42 4.36 -6.67
CA TRP A 45 -0.88 4.04 -6.10
C TRP A 45 -1.51 5.25 -5.39
N VAL A 46 -0.78 5.95 -4.52
CA VAL A 46 -1.29 7.16 -3.84
C VAL A 46 -1.74 8.22 -4.85
N HIS A 47 -1.00 8.40 -5.95
CA HIS A 47 -1.38 9.32 -7.03
C HIS A 47 -2.53 8.84 -7.90
N GLY A 48 -2.66 7.52 -8.10
CA GLY A 48 -3.70 6.90 -8.91
C GLY A 48 -5.01 6.66 -8.18
N LEU A 49 -5.01 6.76 -6.85
CA LEU A 49 -6.25 6.75 -6.08
C LEU A 49 -7.09 7.95 -6.52
N PRO A 50 -8.31 7.73 -7.07
CA PRO A 50 -9.25 8.83 -7.19
C PRO A 50 -9.41 9.39 -5.79
N ALA A 51 -9.09 10.68 -5.61
CA ALA A 51 -9.31 11.38 -4.36
C ALA A 51 -10.76 11.09 -3.99
N HIS A 52 -10.96 10.19 -3.02
CA HIS A 52 -12.27 9.61 -2.72
C HIS A 52 -13.14 10.79 -2.32
N ARG A 53 -13.97 11.24 -3.27
CA ARG A 53 -14.94 12.31 -3.05
C ARG A 53 -15.90 11.73 -2.02
N TYR A 54 -15.83 12.32 -0.84
CA TYR A 54 -16.67 12.08 0.32
C TYR A 54 -18.15 12.08 -0.03
#